data_AF-A0A956MLY3-F1
#
_entry.id   AF-A0A956MLY3-F1
#
_cell.length_a   1.000
_cell.length_b   1.000
_cell.length_c   1.000
_cell.angle_alpha   90.00
_cell.angle_beta   90.00
_cell.angle_gamma   90.00
#
_symmetry.space_group_name_H-M   'P 1'
#
loop_
_entity.id
_entity.type
_entity.pdbx_description
1 polymer ?
#
loop_
_entity_poly.entity_id
_entity_poly.type
_entity_poly.pdbx_seq_one_letter_code
_entity_poly.pdbx_strand_id
1 'polypeptide(L)'
;MADKNHLQMLERGVTFWNDWRAKSPDMVPDLSGADLSHQKLAAANLSTTNLEYAHLGYANLCSANFSRSNLCHANLDHAMLSQAKLLDADLSYASLKNAWLNDCNLVAANLFRAKLNHANLINTRLSGAILIGTHLQGANLTGCSVQSTFAWGVKLKGANQTNLVVNHPEQPRVLVDQLEIAQLVHLRLYKQNENRRFDAIPPRIVFVLGQYSKARSNYLLELQELIRSRGYVPLRVECNLENAPDFAMLATLIELSSLFVIDLTEPCSAITALQNCELPDNKPIHMLLQAGHGPGGAARLAQCFPQKFHAPLLYQNSMELRLQFDTEILPLPDEADDIEKEQTSEFEPALPV
;
A
#
# COMPACT_ATOMS: atom_id res chain seq x y z
N MET A 1 -12.23 -17.03 -29.64
CA MET A 1 -12.17 -18.51 -29.52
C MET A 1 -10.74 -18.88 -29.79
N ALA A 2 -10.13 -19.60 -28.85
CA ALA A 2 -8.71 -19.90 -28.86
C ALA A 2 -8.24 -20.55 -30.16
N ASP A 3 -7.02 -20.17 -30.57
CA ASP A 3 -6.33 -20.85 -31.65
C ASP A 3 -5.96 -22.28 -31.19
N LYS A 4 -6.38 -23.27 -31.98
CA LYS A 4 -6.20 -24.68 -31.64
C LYS A 4 -4.73 -25.09 -31.58
N ASN A 5 -3.88 -24.51 -32.43
CA ASN A 5 -2.45 -24.82 -32.43
C ASN A 5 -1.79 -24.25 -31.17
N HIS A 6 -2.12 -23.00 -30.79
CA HIS A 6 -1.61 -22.41 -29.54
C HIS A 6 -2.05 -23.22 -28.31
N LEU A 7 -3.31 -23.63 -28.25
CA LEU A 7 -3.81 -24.45 -27.16
C LEU A 7 -3.07 -25.80 -27.08
N GLN A 8 -2.90 -26.49 -28.21
CA GLN A 8 -2.15 -27.75 -28.28
C GLN A 8 -0.68 -27.58 -27.87
N MET A 9 -0.05 -26.46 -28.21
CA MET A 9 1.32 -26.16 -27.76
C MET A 9 1.39 -26.04 -26.23
N LEU A 10 0.42 -25.38 -25.61
CA LEU A 10 0.36 -25.23 -24.15
C LEU A 10 0.05 -26.57 -23.46
N GLU A 11 -0.84 -27.38 -24.03
CA GLU A 11 -1.21 -28.72 -23.53
C GLU A 11 -0.02 -29.69 -23.51
N ARG A 12 0.99 -29.47 -24.36
CA ARG A 12 2.26 -30.23 -24.34
C ARG A 12 3.15 -29.89 -23.14
N GLY A 13 2.79 -28.89 -22.36
CA GLY A 13 3.44 -28.51 -21.11
C GLY A 13 4.19 -27.19 -21.18
N VAL A 14 4.41 -26.60 -19.99
CA VAL A 14 5.01 -25.27 -19.83
C VAL A 14 6.41 -25.17 -20.45
N THR A 15 7.24 -26.20 -20.35
CA THR A 15 8.59 -26.22 -20.95
C THR A 15 8.53 -26.08 -22.46
N PHE A 16 7.68 -26.89 -23.11
CA PHE A 16 7.49 -26.83 -24.55
C PHE A 16 6.95 -25.46 -25.00
N TRP A 17 5.95 -24.95 -24.28
CA TRP A 17 5.39 -23.61 -24.52
C TRP A 17 6.46 -22.52 -24.42
N ASN A 18 7.26 -22.54 -23.35
CA ASN A 18 8.31 -21.54 -23.12
C ASN A 18 9.41 -21.60 -24.19
N ASP A 19 9.82 -22.80 -24.61
CA ASP A 19 10.79 -23.00 -25.70
C ASP A 19 10.28 -22.45 -27.03
N TRP A 20 8.99 -22.64 -27.30
CA TRP A 20 8.35 -22.07 -28.48
C TRP A 20 8.27 -20.54 -28.40
N ARG A 21 7.87 -19.97 -27.25
CA ARG A 21 7.86 -18.51 -27.03
C ARG A 21 9.24 -17.88 -27.18
N ALA A 22 10.29 -18.56 -26.73
CA ALA A 22 11.67 -18.09 -26.89
C ALA A 22 12.10 -18.00 -28.36
N LYS A 23 11.60 -18.91 -29.22
CA LYS A 23 11.85 -18.92 -30.67
C LYS A 23 10.91 -18.00 -31.45
N SER A 24 9.82 -17.54 -30.83
CA SER A 24 8.79 -16.72 -31.46
C SER A 24 8.35 -15.58 -30.53
N PRO A 25 9.24 -14.62 -30.23
CA PRO A 25 8.97 -13.56 -29.26
C PRO A 25 7.88 -12.58 -29.72
N ASP A 26 7.81 -12.28 -31.02
CA ASP A 26 6.85 -11.36 -31.61
C ASP A 26 5.46 -11.97 -31.84
N MET A 27 5.34 -13.30 -31.68
CA MET A 27 4.05 -13.97 -31.79
C MET A 27 3.15 -13.52 -30.63
N VAL A 28 1.89 -13.22 -30.94
CA VAL A 28 0.82 -12.93 -29.98
C VAL A 28 -0.08 -14.17 -29.92
N PRO A 29 0.08 -15.06 -28.92
CA PRO A 29 -0.73 -16.26 -28.89
C PRO A 29 -2.18 -15.91 -28.54
N ASP A 30 -3.13 -16.66 -29.11
CA ASP A 30 -4.55 -16.52 -28.85
C ASP A 30 -5.08 -17.75 -28.11
N LEU A 31 -5.39 -17.55 -26.83
CA LEU A 31 -6.01 -18.50 -25.92
C LEU A 31 -7.38 -17.97 -25.43
N SER A 32 -8.02 -17.09 -26.19
CA SER A 32 -9.30 -16.46 -25.82
C SER A 32 -10.42 -17.49 -25.61
N GLY A 33 -11.08 -17.42 -24.46
CA GLY A 33 -12.14 -18.37 -24.08
C GLY A 33 -11.65 -19.81 -23.86
N ALA A 34 -10.34 -20.06 -23.82
CA ALA A 34 -9.82 -21.39 -23.51
C ALA A 34 -10.19 -21.81 -22.09
N ASP A 35 -10.48 -23.10 -21.90
CA ASP A 35 -10.56 -23.69 -20.55
C ASP A 35 -9.18 -24.18 -20.11
N LEU A 36 -8.58 -23.40 -19.22
CA LEU A 36 -7.29 -23.63 -18.58
C LEU A 36 -7.48 -23.81 -17.06
N SER A 37 -8.71 -24.10 -16.62
CA SER A 37 -9.02 -24.31 -15.21
C SER A 37 -8.25 -25.51 -14.66
N HIS A 38 -7.78 -25.43 -13.42
CA HIS A 38 -7.00 -26.47 -12.74
C HIS A 38 -5.65 -26.84 -13.39
N GLN A 39 -5.22 -26.12 -14.42
CA GLN A 39 -3.97 -26.45 -15.12
C GLN A 39 -2.72 -26.10 -14.32
N LYS A 40 -1.64 -26.84 -14.58
CA LYS A 40 -0.30 -26.60 -13.99
C LYS A 40 0.53 -25.72 -14.93
N LEU A 41 0.39 -24.41 -14.77
CA LEU A 41 0.95 -23.38 -15.63
C LEU A 41 1.99 -22.50 -14.91
N ALA A 42 2.57 -22.99 -13.80
CA ALA A 42 3.60 -22.28 -13.06
C ALA A 42 4.79 -21.95 -13.98
N ALA A 43 5.28 -20.71 -13.89
CA ALA A 43 6.35 -20.16 -14.73
C ALA A 43 6.08 -20.16 -16.26
N ALA A 44 4.83 -20.34 -16.70
CA ALA A 44 4.48 -20.20 -18.11
C ALA A 44 4.67 -18.76 -18.61
N ASN A 45 5.27 -18.61 -19.78
CA ASN A 45 5.43 -17.33 -20.45
C ASN A 45 4.20 -17.00 -21.30
N LEU A 46 3.16 -16.47 -20.65
CA LEU A 46 1.91 -16.01 -21.25
C LEU A 46 1.94 -14.50 -21.56
N SER A 47 3.12 -13.89 -21.67
CA SER A 47 3.25 -12.46 -21.98
C SER A 47 2.64 -12.19 -23.34
N THR A 48 2.05 -11.01 -23.51
CA THR A 48 1.38 -10.55 -24.75
C THR A 48 0.30 -11.52 -25.27
N THR A 49 -0.18 -12.46 -24.47
CA THR A 49 -1.16 -13.47 -24.92
C THR A 49 -2.57 -12.90 -24.82
N ASN A 50 -3.42 -13.20 -25.80
CA ASN A 50 -4.85 -12.94 -25.70
C ASN A 50 -5.51 -14.07 -24.89
N LEU A 51 -5.98 -13.76 -23.68
CA LEU A 51 -6.69 -14.62 -22.74
C LEU A 51 -8.07 -14.04 -22.39
N GLU A 52 -8.61 -13.18 -23.27
CA GLU A 52 -9.95 -12.63 -23.10
C GLU A 52 -10.97 -13.77 -22.90
N TYR A 53 -11.83 -13.64 -21.89
CA TYR A 53 -12.80 -14.69 -21.50
C TYR A 53 -12.22 -16.06 -21.11
N ALA A 54 -10.90 -16.23 -20.95
CA ALA A 54 -10.32 -17.52 -20.59
C ALA A 54 -10.76 -17.96 -19.18
N HIS A 55 -10.92 -19.27 -18.99
CA HIS A 55 -11.19 -19.88 -17.69
C HIS A 55 -9.87 -20.39 -17.09
N LEU A 56 -9.39 -19.75 -16.03
CA LEU A 56 -8.14 -20.03 -15.31
C LEU A 56 -8.41 -20.35 -13.83
N GLY A 57 -9.66 -20.69 -13.50
CA GLY A 57 -10.07 -20.95 -12.13
C GLY A 57 -9.28 -22.11 -11.52
N TYR A 58 -8.82 -21.97 -10.28
CA TYR A 58 -8.00 -22.96 -9.58
C TYR A 58 -6.68 -23.35 -10.29
N ALA A 59 -6.26 -22.65 -11.34
CA ALA A 59 -5.01 -22.95 -12.02
C ALA A 59 -3.80 -22.60 -11.15
N ASN A 60 -2.73 -23.38 -11.26
CA ASN A 60 -1.43 -23.01 -10.69
C ASN A 60 -0.67 -22.14 -11.69
N LEU A 61 -0.58 -20.85 -11.39
CA LEU A 61 0.03 -19.79 -12.19
C LEU A 61 1.18 -19.11 -11.43
N CYS A 62 1.73 -19.76 -10.40
CA CYS A 62 2.84 -19.20 -9.61
C CYS A 62 4.00 -18.82 -10.54
N SER A 63 4.51 -17.60 -10.38
CA SER A 63 5.59 -17.02 -11.19
C SER A 63 5.34 -16.97 -12.72
N ALA A 64 4.10 -17.20 -13.18
CA ALA A 64 3.76 -17.07 -14.59
C ALA A 64 3.92 -15.62 -15.06
N ASN A 65 4.26 -15.44 -16.33
CA ASN A 65 4.41 -14.12 -16.93
C ASN A 65 3.21 -13.80 -17.80
N PHE A 66 2.39 -12.85 -17.38
CA PHE A 66 1.24 -12.25 -18.08
C PHE A 66 1.52 -10.80 -18.49
N SER A 67 2.78 -10.36 -18.52
CA SER A 67 3.08 -8.97 -18.86
C SER A 67 2.48 -8.60 -20.22
N ARG A 68 1.70 -7.51 -20.27
CA ARG A 68 0.97 -7.03 -21.46
C ARG A 68 -0.03 -8.03 -22.06
N SER A 69 -0.48 -9.03 -21.31
CA SER A 69 -1.55 -9.92 -21.78
C SER A 69 -2.92 -9.25 -21.71
N ASN A 70 -3.83 -9.65 -22.58
CA ASN A 70 -5.24 -9.33 -22.45
C ASN A 70 -5.94 -10.43 -21.63
N LEU A 71 -6.35 -10.13 -20.41
CA LEU A 71 -7.14 -10.98 -19.49
C LEU A 71 -8.54 -10.38 -19.26
N CYS A 72 -9.01 -9.50 -20.14
CA CYS A 72 -10.32 -8.88 -20.01
C CYS A 72 -11.41 -9.97 -19.93
N HIS A 73 -12.33 -9.81 -18.96
CA HIS A 73 -13.38 -10.79 -18.64
C HIS A 73 -12.89 -12.21 -18.24
N ALA A 74 -11.60 -12.46 -18.06
CA ALA A 74 -11.10 -13.77 -17.67
C ALA A 74 -11.57 -14.18 -16.25
N ASN A 75 -11.72 -15.48 -16.03
CA ASN A 75 -12.02 -16.05 -14.71
C ASN A 75 -10.76 -16.66 -14.09
N LEU A 76 -10.17 -16.00 -13.10
CA LEU A 76 -9.05 -16.46 -12.28
C LEU A 76 -9.48 -16.73 -10.82
N ASP A 77 -10.75 -17.03 -10.58
CA ASP A 77 -11.24 -17.33 -9.23
C ASP A 77 -10.45 -18.51 -8.63
N HIS A 78 -9.98 -18.35 -7.38
CA HIS A 78 -9.15 -19.32 -6.67
C HIS A 78 -7.80 -19.68 -7.32
N ALA A 79 -7.35 -18.93 -8.35
CA ALA A 79 -6.07 -19.20 -8.99
C ALA A 79 -4.88 -18.89 -8.06
N MET A 80 -3.81 -19.68 -8.17
CA MET A 80 -2.55 -19.45 -7.46
C MET A 80 -1.62 -18.61 -8.35
N LEU A 81 -1.49 -17.32 -8.06
CA LEU A 81 -0.72 -16.37 -8.87
C LEU A 81 0.53 -15.84 -8.15
N SER A 82 0.92 -16.41 -7.00
CA SER A 82 2.03 -15.88 -6.20
C SER A 82 3.27 -15.60 -7.07
N GLN A 83 3.84 -14.40 -6.95
CA GLN A 83 4.99 -13.91 -7.74
C GLN A 83 4.76 -13.81 -9.26
N ALA A 84 3.53 -13.87 -9.76
CA ALA A 84 3.24 -13.68 -11.18
C ALA A 84 3.57 -12.26 -11.64
N LYS A 85 3.95 -12.13 -12.92
CA LYS A 85 4.25 -10.86 -13.56
C LYS A 85 3.07 -10.44 -14.42
N LEU A 86 2.36 -9.38 -14.04
CA LEU A 86 1.17 -8.83 -14.70
C LEU A 86 1.40 -7.35 -15.06
N LEU A 87 2.65 -6.97 -15.34
CA LEU A 87 3.02 -5.62 -15.75
C LEU A 87 2.24 -5.23 -17.01
N ASP A 88 1.56 -4.08 -17.00
CA ASP A 88 0.73 -3.59 -18.11
C ASP A 88 -0.35 -4.59 -18.59
N ALA A 89 -0.74 -5.58 -17.78
CA ALA A 89 -1.78 -6.54 -18.17
C ALA A 89 -3.18 -5.90 -18.10
N ASP A 90 -4.06 -6.26 -19.03
CA ASP A 90 -5.46 -5.86 -18.97
C ASP A 90 -6.29 -6.91 -18.26
N LEU A 91 -6.70 -6.64 -17.02
CA LEU A 91 -7.58 -7.47 -16.19
C LEU A 91 -8.96 -6.80 -16.01
N SER A 92 -9.33 -5.88 -16.90
CA SER A 92 -10.64 -5.22 -16.80
C SER A 92 -11.77 -6.25 -16.81
N TYR A 93 -12.72 -6.06 -15.88
CA TYR A 93 -13.85 -6.96 -15.65
C TYR A 93 -13.51 -8.42 -15.29
N ALA A 94 -12.23 -8.77 -15.09
CA ALA A 94 -11.83 -10.12 -14.70
C ALA A 94 -12.33 -10.48 -13.29
N SER A 95 -12.55 -11.77 -13.06
CA SER A 95 -12.84 -12.30 -11.72
C SER A 95 -11.59 -12.94 -11.13
N LEU A 96 -11.14 -12.49 -9.96
CA LEU A 96 -10.01 -13.02 -9.20
C LEU A 96 -10.41 -13.26 -7.74
N LYS A 97 -11.65 -13.71 -7.51
CA LYS A 97 -12.15 -13.91 -6.15
C LYS A 97 -11.35 -15.01 -5.48
N ASN A 98 -10.94 -14.78 -4.23
CA ASN A 98 -10.11 -15.71 -3.46
C ASN A 98 -8.77 -16.09 -4.14
N ALA A 99 -8.30 -15.33 -5.13
CA ALA A 99 -7.03 -15.61 -5.80
C ALA A 99 -5.83 -15.25 -4.90
N TRP A 100 -4.71 -15.95 -5.09
CA TRP A 100 -3.48 -15.73 -4.33
C TRP A 100 -2.49 -14.94 -5.17
N LEU A 101 -2.44 -13.62 -4.97
CA LEU A 101 -1.64 -12.66 -5.71
C LEU A 101 -0.43 -12.15 -4.90
N ASN A 102 -0.04 -12.82 -3.81
CA ASN A 102 1.06 -12.32 -2.98
C ASN A 102 2.36 -12.18 -3.78
N ASP A 103 3.05 -11.07 -3.54
CA ASP A 103 4.31 -10.71 -4.20
C ASP A 103 4.20 -10.58 -5.75
N CYS A 104 3.00 -10.36 -6.29
CA CYS A 104 2.80 -10.13 -7.72
C CYS A 104 3.33 -8.77 -8.18
N ASN A 105 3.60 -8.67 -9.49
CA ASN A 105 3.84 -7.40 -10.17
C ASN A 105 2.63 -6.99 -11.01
N LEU A 106 1.76 -6.13 -10.48
CA LEU A 106 0.61 -5.52 -11.17
C LEU A 106 0.87 -4.04 -11.53
N VAL A 107 2.14 -3.65 -11.68
CA VAL A 107 2.48 -2.27 -12.07
C VAL A 107 1.78 -1.93 -13.40
N ALA A 108 1.11 -0.78 -13.42
CA ALA A 108 0.35 -0.28 -14.57
C ALA A 108 -0.73 -1.24 -15.13
N ALA A 109 -1.11 -2.28 -14.39
CA ALA A 109 -2.18 -3.18 -14.80
C ALA A 109 -3.55 -2.46 -14.79
N ASN A 110 -4.40 -2.81 -15.74
CA ASN A 110 -5.78 -2.34 -15.77
C ASN A 110 -6.67 -3.31 -14.98
N LEU A 111 -7.17 -2.91 -13.81
CA LEU A 111 -8.09 -3.68 -12.97
C LEU A 111 -9.50 -3.04 -12.94
N PHE A 112 -9.84 -2.23 -13.95
CA PHE A 112 -11.13 -1.55 -14.06
C PHE A 112 -12.28 -2.52 -13.86
N ARG A 113 -13.10 -2.28 -12.81
CA ARG A 113 -14.24 -3.13 -12.43
C ARG A 113 -13.92 -4.63 -12.23
N ALA A 114 -12.66 -4.98 -11.99
CA ALA A 114 -12.25 -6.35 -11.66
C ALA A 114 -12.78 -6.77 -10.27
N LYS A 115 -12.98 -8.07 -10.07
CA LYS A 115 -13.49 -8.65 -8.81
C LYS A 115 -12.38 -9.35 -8.03
N LEU A 116 -11.84 -8.71 -7.01
CA LEU A 116 -10.79 -9.23 -6.14
C LEU A 116 -11.30 -9.51 -4.71
N ASN A 117 -12.59 -9.85 -4.56
CA ASN A 117 -13.17 -10.19 -3.27
C ASN A 117 -12.35 -11.28 -2.58
N HIS A 118 -11.93 -11.05 -1.34
CA HIS A 118 -11.12 -11.98 -0.53
C HIS A 118 -9.79 -12.42 -1.17
N ALA A 119 -9.29 -11.69 -2.17
CA ALA A 119 -7.98 -11.98 -2.76
C ALA A 119 -6.85 -11.63 -1.80
N ASN A 120 -5.77 -12.42 -1.84
CA ASN A 120 -4.55 -12.13 -1.09
C ASN A 120 -3.57 -11.36 -1.97
N LEU A 121 -3.41 -10.06 -1.73
CA LEU A 121 -2.48 -9.17 -2.45
C LEU A 121 -1.25 -8.79 -1.61
N ILE A 122 -0.90 -9.53 -0.55
CA ILE A 122 0.23 -9.15 0.31
C ILE A 122 1.49 -8.83 -0.52
N ASN A 123 2.12 -7.68 -0.26
CA ASN A 123 3.31 -7.17 -0.95
C ASN A 123 3.18 -7.04 -2.49
N THR A 124 1.95 -6.96 -3.02
CA THR A 124 1.75 -6.80 -4.46
C THR A 124 2.12 -5.40 -4.91
N ARG A 125 2.81 -5.31 -6.05
CA ARG A 125 3.15 -4.02 -6.64
C ARG A 125 2.00 -3.53 -7.50
N LEU A 126 1.28 -2.51 -7.05
CA LEU A 126 0.13 -1.91 -7.73
C LEU A 126 0.47 -0.53 -8.33
N SER A 127 1.74 -0.15 -8.39
CA SER A 127 2.14 1.21 -8.79
C SER A 127 1.59 1.56 -10.18
N GLY A 128 0.86 2.67 -10.30
CA GLY A 128 0.22 3.09 -11.55
C GLY A 128 -0.98 2.24 -12.01
N ALA A 129 -1.43 1.26 -11.22
CA ALA A 129 -2.56 0.41 -11.60
C ALA A 129 -3.89 1.19 -11.61
N ILE A 130 -4.78 0.80 -12.53
CA ILE A 130 -6.13 1.35 -12.64
C ILE A 130 -7.07 0.48 -11.80
N LEU A 131 -7.50 0.97 -10.65
CA LEU A 131 -8.40 0.27 -9.71
C LEU A 131 -9.84 0.82 -9.76
N ILE A 132 -10.20 1.58 -10.79
CA ILE A 132 -11.50 2.27 -10.83
C ILE A 132 -12.64 1.24 -10.79
N GLY A 133 -13.53 1.35 -9.80
CA GLY A 133 -14.65 0.44 -9.59
C GLY A 133 -14.27 -0.98 -9.17
N THR A 134 -13.01 -1.24 -8.82
CA THR A 134 -12.54 -2.58 -8.42
C THR A 134 -13.19 -3.03 -7.11
N HIS A 135 -13.57 -4.30 -7.02
CA HIS A 135 -14.14 -4.88 -5.82
C HIS A 135 -13.05 -5.56 -4.97
N LEU A 136 -12.67 -4.95 -3.85
CA LEU A 136 -11.61 -5.43 -2.94
C LEU A 136 -12.16 -5.83 -1.56
N GLN A 137 -13.47 -6.06 -1.43
CA GLN A 137 -14.06 -6.40 -0.14
C GLN A 137 -13.43 -7.67 0.44
N GLY A 138 -12.98 -7.61 1.69
CA GLY A 138 -12.28 -8.70 2.38
C GLY A 138 -10.89 -9.04 1.82
N ALA A 139 -10.37 -8.29 0.85
CA ALA A 139 -9.03 -8.53 0.30
C ALA A 139 -7.93 -8.12 1.28
N ASN A 140 -6.75 -8.71 1.15
CA ASN A 140 -5.58 -8.34 1.94
C ASN A 140 -4.57 -7.57 1.08
N LEU A 141 -4.43 -6.27 1.31
CA LEU A 141 -3.50 -5.37 0.64
C LEU A 141 -2.25 -5.05 1.48
N THR A 142 -1.98 -5.83 2.54
CA THR A 142 -0.85 -5.55 3.45
C THR A 142 0.46 -5.40 2.66
N GLY A 143 1.16 -4.28 2.84
CA GLY A 143 2.47 -4.10 2.19
C GLY A 143 2.42 -3.74 0.69
N CYS A 144 1.24 -3.57 0.08
CA CYS A 144 1.14 -3.22 -1.33
C CYS A 144 1.79 -1.87 -1.66
N SER A 145 2.45 -1.77 -2.82
CA SER A 145 2.94 -0.48 -3.32
C SER A 145 1.89 0.21 -4.20
N VAL A 146 1.33 1.31 -3.73
CA VAL A 146 0.11 1.92 -4.29
C VAL A 146 0.33 3.33 -4.86
N GLN A 147 1.59 3.74 -5.01
CA GLN A 147 1.96 4.99 -5.68
C GLN A 147 1.28 5.15 -7.04
N SER A 148 0.78 6.35 -7.33
CA SER A 148 0.10 6.70 -8.59
C SER A 148 -1.08 5.80 -8.97
N THR A 149 -1.72 5.08 -8.03
CA THR A 149 -2.90 4.26 -8.33
C THR A 149 -4.16 5.09 -8.54
N PHE A 150 -5.02 4.65 -9.46
CA PHE A 150 -6.33 5.25 -9.71
C PHE A 150 -7.44 4.45 -9.03
N ALA A 151 -7.77 4.77 -7.78
CA ALA A 151 -8.69 4.00 -6.94
C ALA A 151 -10.11 4.60 -6.78
N TRP A 152 -10.63 5.32 -7.79
CA TRP A 152 -12.00 5.86 -7.72
C TRP A 152 -13.03 4.73 -7.61
N GLY A 153 -13.87 4.76 -6.57
CA GLY A 153 -15.04 3.88 -6.48
C GLY A 153 -14.65 2.43 -6.17
N VAL A 154 -13.44 2.23 -5.65
CA VAL A 154 -13.02 0.94 -5.12
C VAL A 154 -13.90 0.57 -3.93
N LYS A 155 -14.31 -0.70 -3.86
CA LYS A 155 -15.09 -1.21 -2.75
C LYS A 155 -14.19 -1.93 -1.75
N LEU A 156 -13.99 -1.34 -0.57
CA LEU A 156 -12.98 -1.78 0.41
C LEU A 156 -13.55 -2.41 1.70
N LYS A 157 -14.87 -2.62 1.80
CA LYS A 157 -15.48 -3.14 3.04
C LYS A 157 -14.77 -4.41 3.53
N GLY A 158 -14.20 -4.35 4.73
CA GLY A 158 -13.48 -5.46 5.38
C GLY A 158 -12.11 -5.78 4.77
N ALA A 159 -11.59 -4.96 3.86
CA ALA A 159 -10.24 -5.14 3.31
C ALA A 159 -9.17 -4.78 4.35
N ASN A 160 -8.12 -5.58 4.45
CA ASN A 160 -6.94 -5.25 5.23
C ASN A 160 -6.03 -4.34 4.39
N GLN A 161 -5.85 -3.10 4.82
CA GLN A 161 -5.13 -2.05 4.09
C GLN A 161 -3.94 -1.52 4.90
N THR A 162 -3.20 -2.42 5.54
CA THR A 162 -2.11 -2.04 6.44
C THR A 162 -0.78 -1.89 5.73
N ASN A 163 0.07 -0.97 6.18
CA ASN A 163 1.43 -0.79 5.69
C ASN A 163 1.53 -0.62 4.16
N LEU A 164 0.65 0.17 3.54
CA LEU A 164 0.72 0.47 2.11
C LEU A 164 1.92 1.36 1.84
N VAL A 165 2.70 1.05 0.80
CA VAL A 165 3.87 1.83 0.37
C VAL A 165 3.43 2.89 -0.63
N VAL A 166 3.70 4.17 -0.33
CA VAL A 166 3.19 5.31 -1.15
C VAL A 166 4.22 5.94 -2.07
N ASN A 167 5.50 5.56 -1.96
CA ASN A 167 6.60 6.17 -2.70
C ASN A 167 7.52 5.13 -3.36
N HIS A 168 8.43 5.64 -4.19
CA HIS A 168 9.32 4.81 -4.99
C HIS A 168 10.36 4.08 -4.12
N PRO A 169 10.79 2.86 -4.51
CA PRO A 169 11.71 2.04 -3.72
C PRO A 169 13.12 2.63 -3.53
N GLU A 170 13.49 3.62 -4.35
CA GLU A 170 14.76 4.35 -4.23
C GLU A 170 14.75 5.36 -3.07
N GLN A 171 13.57 5.67 -2.54
CA GLN A 171 13.36 6.64 -1.46
C GLN A 171 13.07 5.94 -0.12
N PRO A 172 13.18 6.66 1.01
CA PRO A 172 12.86 6.11 2.32
C PRO A 172 11.40 5.67 2.35
N ARG A 173 11.12 4.42 2.72
CA ARG A 173 9.77 3.86 2.58
C ARG A 173 8.79 4.62 3.46
N VAL A 174 7.81 5.25 2.84
CA VAL A 174 6.68 5.86 3.52
C VAL A 174 5.54 4.84 3.52
N LEU A 175 5.08 4.50 4.71
CA LEU A 175 4.04 3.50 4.94
C LEU A 175 2.85 4.14 5.61
N VAL A 176 1.66 3.83 5.11
CA VAL A 176 0.42 4.31 5.69
C VAL A 176 -0.68 3.27 5.54
N ASP A 177 -1.62 3.28 6.47
CA ASP A 177 -2.82 2.47 6.34
C ASP A 177 -3.89 3.20 5.52
N GLN A 178 -4.83 2.42 4.97
CA GLN A 178 -5.96 2.89 4.16
C GLN A 178 -5.55 3.46 2.80
N LEU A 179 -6.16 2.95 1.73
CA LEU A 179 -5.83 3.29 0.35
C LEU A 179 -6.15 4.77 0.04
N GLU A 180 -7.23 5.30 0.59
CA GLU A 180 -7.63 6.71 0.40
C GLU A 180 -6.59 7.67 0.98
N ILE A 181 -6.11 7.38 2.20
CA ILE A 181 -5.04 8.16 2.83
C ILE A 181 -3.73 7.99 2.08
N ALA A 182 -3.42 6.78 1.60
CA ALA A 182 -2.26 6.52 0.77
C ALA A 182 -2.25 7.38 -0.51
N GLN A 183 -3.40 7.54 -1.17
CA GLN A 183 -3.53 8.41 -2.33
C GLN A 183 -3.33 9.89 -1.97
N LEU A 184 -3.89 10.35 -0.85
CA LEU A 184 -3.71 11.72 -0.36
C LEU A 184 -2.23 12.02 -0.07
N VAL A 185 -1.55 11.13 0.67
CA VAL A 185 -0.12 11.29 1.00
C VAL A 185 0.71 11.34 -0.27
N HIS A 186 0.50 10.40 -1.20
CA HIS A 186 1.22 10.38 -2.47
C HIS A 186 0.99 11.67 -3.28
N LEU A 187 -0.26 12.13 -3.41
CA LEU A 187 -0.56 13.37 -4.14
C LEU A 187 0.15 14.58 -3.55
N ARG A 188 0.24 14.68 -2.21
CA ARG A 188 0.86 15.82 -1.54
C ARG A 188 2.39 15.79 -1.61
N LEU A 189 2.99 14.61 -1.61
CA LEU A 189 4.44 14.47 -1.80
C LEU A 189 4.90 14.86 -3.22
N TYR A 190 4.06 14.69 -4.26
CA TYR A 190 4.51 14.83 -5.66
C TYR A 190 3.74 15.84 -6.52
N LYS A 191 2.69 16.52 -6.02
CA LYS A 191 2.09 17.68 -6.72
C LYS A 191 2.52 18.99 -6.08
N GLN A 192 3.38 19.74 -6.76
CA GLN A 192 3.98 20.99 -6.28
C GLN A 192 3.09 22.25 -6.43
N ASN A 193 1.89 22.20 -7.03
CA ASN A 193 1.22 23.43 -7.52
C ASN A 193 -0.27 23.61 -7.21
N GLU A 194 -0.85 22.89 -6.24
CA GLU A 194 -2.20 23.22 -5.80
C GLU A 194 -2.22 23.49 -4.29
N ASN A 195 -2.19 24.78 -3.95
CA ASN A 195 -2.66 25.35 -2.68
C ASN A 195 -4.17 25.11 -2.48
N ARG A 196 -4.69 23.95 -2.88
CA ARG A 196 -5.99 23.50 -2.42
C ARG A 196 -5.81 23.11 -0.96
N ARG A 197 -6.19 24.03 -0.07
CA ARG A 197 -6.59 23.64 1.27
C ARG A 197 -7.71 22.64 1.10
N PHE A 198 -7.44 21.39 1.47
CA PHE A 198 -8.53 20.49 1.78
C PHE A 198 -9.10 21.04 3.09
N ASP A 199 -10.16 21.84 3.00
CA ASP A 199 -10.92 22.34 4.18
C ASP A 199 -11.69 21.19 4.88
N ALA A 200 -11.34 19.93 4.55
CA ALA A 200 -11.83 18.74 5.21
C ALA A 200 -11.12 18.58 6.56
N ILE A 201 -11.85 18.02 7.53
CA ILE A 201 -11.32 17.60 8.83
C ILE A 201 -10.01 16.85 8.57
N PRO A 202 -8.89 17.23 9.23
CA PRO A 202 -7.62 16.56 9.00
C PRO A 202 -7.85 15.08 9.26
N PRO A 203 -7.46 14.20 8.32
CA PRO A 203 -7.59 12.77 8.53
C PRO A 203 -6.88 12.44 9.84
N ARG A 204 -7.42 11.49 10.60
CA ARG A 204 -6.92 11.05 11.91
C ARG A 204 -5.57 10.32 11.77
N ILE A 205 -4.58 10.98 11.17
CA ILE A 205 -3.28 10.43 10.83
C ILE A 205 -2.34 10.71 12.00
N VAL A 206 -1.78 9.66 12.58
CA VAL A 206 -0.69 9.76 13.53
C VAL A 206 0.60 9.45 12.79
N PHE A 207 1.43 10.47 12.58
CA PHE A 207 2.74 10.28 11.98
C PHE A 207 3.74 9.87 13.05
N VAL A 208 4.30 8.67 12.94
CA VAL A 208 5.34 8.14 13.82
C VAL A 208 6.68 8.11 13.09
N LEU A 209 7.60 8.95 13.53
CA LEU A 209 8.98 8.96 13.07
C LEU A 209 9.88 8.23 14.08
N GLY A 210 10.64 7.23 13.62
CA GLY A 210 11.53 6.46 14.47
C GLY A 210 12.39 5.48 13.67
N GLN A 211 13.37 4.85 14.33
CA GLN A 211 14.18 3.80 13.72
C GLN A 211 13.51 2.43 13.87
N TYR A 212 13.29 1.74 12.75
CA TYR A 212 12.66 0.41 12.70
C TYR A 212 13.71 -0.71 12.70
N SER A 213 14.60 -0.70 13.69
CA SER A 213 15.53 -1.81 13.91
C SER A 213 14.79 -3.08 14.35
N LYS A 214 15.41 -4.25 14.22
CA LYS A 214 14.82 -5.51 14.70
C LYS A 214 14.53 -5.50 16.21
N ALA A 215 15.26 -4.71 16.99
CA ALA A 215 15.04 -4.53 18.43
C ALA A 215 13.83 -3.63 18.72
N ARG A 216 13.57 -2.63 17.88
CA ARG A 216 12.48 -1.65 18.03
C ARG A 216 11.18 -2.04 17.36
N SER A 217 11.21 -2.95 16.38
CA SER A 217 10.04 -3.29 15.56
C SER A 217 8.83 -3.69 16.39
N ASN A 218 9.03 -4.41 17.50
CA ASN A 218 7.93 -4.86 18.36
C ASN A 218 7.20 -3.66 18.98
N TYR A 219 7.91 -2.71 19.57
CA TYR A 219 7.31 -1.51 20.17
C TYR A 219 6.57 -0.65 19.15
N LEU A 220 7.16 -0.46 17.97
CA LEU A 220 6.55 0.36 16.92
C LEU A 220 5.33 -0.32 16.30
N LEU A 221 5.33 -1.66 16.18
CA LEU A 221 4.15 -2.42 15.77
C LEU A 221 3.03 -2.31 16.80
N GLU A 222 3.35 -2.39 18.09
CA GLU A 222 2.35 -2.22 19.16
C GLU A 222 1.76 -0.81 19.18
N LEU A 223 2.58 0.22 18.97
CA LEU A 223 2.09 1.59 18.82
C LEU A 223 1.14 1.72 17.63
N GLN A 224 1.46 1.10 16.49
CA GLN A 224 0.54 1.11 15.35
C GLN A 224 -0.79 0.42 15.65
N GLU A 225 -0.78 -0.73 16.33
CA GLU A 225 -2.01 -1.40 16.77
C GLU A 225 -2.83 -0.53 17.73
N LEU A 226 -2.18 0.18 18.64
CA LEU A 226 -2.84 1.11 19.54
C LEU A 226 -3.49 2.28 18.78
N ILE A 227 -2.75 2.90 17.87
CA ILE A 227 -3.25 3.97 16.97
C ILE A 227 -4.49 3.48 16.21
N ARG A 228 -4.42 2.28 15.61
CA ARG A 228 -5.55 1.64 14.91
C ARG A 228 -6.76 1.42 15.83
N SER A 229 -6.53 0.93 17.05
CA SER A 229 -7.60 0.63 18.00
C SER A 229 -8.40 1.86 18.44
N ARG A 230 -7.80 3.05 18.35
CA ARG A 230 -8.43 4.34 18.61
C ARG A 230 -9.03 5.00 17.36
N GLY A 231 -9.07 4.30 16.22
CA GLY A 231 -9.63 4.81 14.97
C GLY A 231 -8.73 5.80 14.23
N TYR A 232 -7.45 5.87 14.60
CA TYR A 232 -6.45 6.65 13.87
C TYR A 232 -5.73 5.80 12.82
N VAL A 233 -5.17 6.48 11.82
CA VAL A 233 -4.41 5.92 10.70
C VAL A 233 -2.93 6.10 10.98
N PRO A 234 -2.14 5.03 11.20
CA PRO A 234 -0.71 5.16 11.36
C PRO A 234 -0.05 5.51 10.04
N LEU A 235 0.76 6.57 10.04
CA LEU A 235 1.69 6.97 8.99
C LEU A 235 3.10 6.85 9.55
N ARG A 236 4.05 6.31 8.79
CA ARG A 236 5.45 6.22 9.21
C ARG A 236 6.42 6.32 8.05
N VAL A 237 7.66 6.69 8.36
CA VAL A 237 8.79 6.57 7.43
C VAL A 237 9.78 5.57 8.02
N GLU A 238 10.06 4.51 7.27
CA GLU A 238 11.17 3.61 7.60
C GLU A 238 12.48 4.28 7.20
N CYS A 239 13.14 4.89 8.19
CA CYS A 239 14.43 5.55 8.01
C CYS A 239 15.55 4.54 8.27
N ASN A 240 16.55 4.49 7.39
CA ASN A 240 17.82 3.83 7.66
C ASN A 240 18.99 4.84 7.51
N LEU A 241 20.20 4.44 7.87
CA LEU A 241 21.38 5.32 7.86
C LEU A 241 21.75 5.80 6.44
N GLU A 242 21.38 5.06 5.40
CA GLU A 242 21.78 5.31 4.01
C GLU A 242 20.70 6.04 3.19
N ASN A 243 19.46 6.07 3.67
CA ASN A 243 18.30 6.62 2.99
C ASN A 243 17.42 7.37 4.01
N ALA A 244 17.80 8.63 4.29
CA ALA A 244 17.08 9.51 5.19
C ALA A 244 16.01 10.31 4.41
N PRO A 245 14.82 10.56 4.99
CA PRO A 245 13.83 11.44 4.38
C PRO A 245 14.38 12.87 4.30
N ASP A 246 14.14 13.51 3.17
CA ASP A 246 14.46 14.93 3.01
C ASP A 246 13.48 15.81 3.79
N PHE A 247 13.84 17.09 3.92
CA PHE A 247 13.03 18.08 4.63
C PHE A 247 11.63 18.22 4.04
N ALA A 248 11.51 18.30 2.71
CA ALA A 248 10.23 18.54 2.04
C ALA A 248 9.23 17.41 2.29
N MET A 249 9.71 16.17 2.26
CA MET A 249 8.93 14.97 2.61
C MET A 249 8.47 15.06 4.06
N LEU A 250 9.38 15.29 5.02
CA LEU A 250 9.00 15.37 6.43
C LEU A 250 7.98 16.48 6.70
N ALA A 251 8.19 17.68 6.16
CA ALA A 251 7.27 18.80 6.31
C ALA A 251 5.87 18.42 5.81
N THR A 252 5.78 17.83 4.62
CA THR A 252 4.51 17.38 4.03
C THR A 252 3.80 16.35 4.91
N LEU A 253 4.52 15.35 5.42
CA LEU A 253 3.94 14.30 6.26
C LEU A 253 3.47 14.85 7.61
N ILE A 254 4.23 15.77 8.21
CA ILE A 254 3.86 16.46 9.46
C ILE A 254 2.60 17.30 9.26
N GLU A 255 2.52 18.04 8.16
CA GLU A 255 1.34 18.83 7.81
C GLU A 255 0.07 17.98 7.71
N LEU A 256 0.16 16.82 7.04
CA LEU A 256 -0.95 15.89 6.86
C LEU A 256 -1.37 15.17 8.14
N SER A 257 -0.46 15.01 9.09
CA SER A 257 -0.75 14.32 10.35
C SER A 257 -1.62 15.17 11.27
N SER A 258 -2.60 14.60 11.95
CA SER A 258 -3.29 15.28 13.07
C SER A 258 -2.39 15.35 14.30
N LEU A 259 -1.46 14.41 14.42
CA LEU A 259 -0.55 14.24 15.56
C LEU A 259 0.80 13.74 15.07
N PHE A 260 1.88 14.36 15.53
CA PHE A 260 3.24 13.97 15.19
C PHE A 260 3.97 13.37 16.41
N VAL A 261 4.50 12.17 16.26
CA VAL A 261 5.21 11.42 17.29
C VAL A 261 6.63 11.14 16.83
N ILE A 262 7.60 11.49 17.66
CA ILE A 262 9.02 11.26 17.41
C ILE A 262 9.56 10.27 18.45
N ASP A 263 9.96 9.09 18.00
CA ASP A 263 10.68 8.12 18.83
C ASP A 263 12.18 8.42 18.80
N LEU A 264 12.69 8.88 19.94
CA LEU A 264 14.10 9.26 20.15
C LEU A 264 14.96 8.13 20.71
N THR A 265 14.38 6.95 20.95
CA THR A 265 15.04 5.81 21.60
C THR A 265 16.29 5.37 20.85
N GLU A 266 16.16 5.17 19.54
CA GLU A 266 17.27 4.92 18.64
C GLU A 266 17.27 6.07 17.61
N PRO A 267 18.14 7.08 17.78
CA PRO A 267 18.11 8.25 16.93
C PRO A 267 18.50 7.88 15.49
N CYS A 268 17.53 7.89 14.59
CA CYS A 268 17.79 7.76 13.16
C CYS A 268 18.28 9.09 12.55
N SER A 269 18.89 9.00 11.37
CA SER A 269 19.31 10.13 10.54
C SER A 269 18.19 11.17 10.31
N ALA A 270 16.92 10.78 10.43
CA ALA A 270 15.78 11.69 10.28
C ALA A 270 15.68 12.75 11.39
N ILE A 271 16.26 12.54 12.57
CA ILE A 271 16.34 13.61 13.60
C ILE A 271 17.24 14.75 13.09
N THR A 272 18.29 14.45 12.34
CA THR A 272 19.11 15.46 11.68
C THR A 272 18.32 16.20 10.60
N ALA A 273 17.51 15.48 9.81
CA ALA A 273 16.64 16.10 8.80
C ALA A 273 15.60 17.05 9.41
N LEU A 274 15.05 16.72 10.58
CA LEU A 274 14.12 17.59 11.32
C LEU A 274 14.73 18.92 11.78
N GLN A 275 16.06 19.01 11.97
CA GLN A 275 16.70 20.28 12.37
C GLN A 275 16.52 21.38 11.33
N ASN A 276 16.34 20.99 10.07
CA ASN A 276 16.12 21.90 8.95
C ASN A 276 14.63 22.05 8.61
N CYS A 277 13.73 21.51 9.45
CA CYS A 277 12.30 21.50 9.19
C CYS A 277 11.56 22.67 9.85
N GLU A 278 10.84 23.47 9.06
CA GLU A 278 9.84 24.38 9.64
C GLU A 278 8.67 23.55 10.16
N LEU A 279 8.63 23.35 11.47
CA LEU A 279 7.50 22.68 12.13
C LEU A 279 6.30 23.65 12.15
N PRO A 280 5.06 23.20 11.92
CA PRO A 280 3.88 24.07 12.09
C PRO A 280 3.68 24.47 13.56
N ASP A 281 3.20 25.69 13.84
CA ASP A 281 3.04 26.19 15.23
C ASP A 281 1.92 25.49 16.01
N ASN A 282 0.84 25.10 15.33
CA ASN A 282 -0.34 24.51 15.95
C ASN A 282 -0.38 22.96 15.86
N LYS A 283 0.75 22.31 15.53
CA LYS A 283 0.79 20.85 15.44
C LYS A 283 1.14 20.25 16.80
N PRO A 284 0.34 19.33 17.35
CA PRO A 284 0.74 18.57 18.54
C PRO A 284 1.93 17.68 18.20
N ILE A 285 3.04 17.86 18.93
CA ILE A 285 4.28 17.09 18.75
C ILE A 285 4.65 16.42 20.07
N HIS A 286 4.75 15.09 20.05
CA HIS A 286 5.11 14.28 21.21
C HIS A 286 6.40 13.52 20.96
N MET A 287 7.21 13.38 21.99
CA MET A 287 8.46 12.63 21.93
C MET A 287 8.40 11.41 22.83
N LEU A 288 8.91 10.29 22.37
CA LEU A 288 9.04 9.04 23.10
C LEU A 288 10.50 8.73 23.35
N LEU A 289 10.85 8.24 24.54
CA LEU A 289 12.20 7.79 24.85
C LEU A 289 12.17 6.59 25.79
N GLN A 290 12.74 5.46 25.36
CA GLN A 290 12.87 4.30 26.24
C GLN A 290 13.91 4.55 27.33
N ALA A 291 13.57 4.19 28.57
CA ALA A 291 14.47 4.26 29.71
C ALA A 291 15.80 3.54 29.42
N GLY A 292 16.91 4.13 29.89
CA GLY A 292 18.27 3.63 29.64
C GLY A 292 18.91 4.14 28.35
N HIS A 293 18.17 4.84 27.48
CA HIS A 293 18.73 5.54 26.32
C HIS A 293 19.02 7.01 26.65
N GLY A 294 20.14 7.53 26.15
CA GLY A 294 20.59 8.89 26.45
C GLY A 294 19.71 9.95 25.79
N PRO A 295 19.49 11.12 26.43
CA PRO A 295 18.59 12.17 25.92
C PRO A 295 19.17 12.96 24.73
N GLY A 296 20.24 12.47 24.08
CA GLY A 296 21.01 13.22 23.09
C GLY A 296 20.17 13.73 21.92
N GLY A 297 19.16 12.96 21.48
CA GLY A 297 18.19 13.40 20.46
C GLY A 297 17.26 14.51 20.97
N ALA A 298 16.73 14.37 22.20
CA ALA A 298 15.83 15.33 22.82
C ALA A 298 16.52 16.68 23.05
N ALA A 299 17.75 16.67 23.56
CA ALA A 299 18.53 17.88 23.81
C ALA A 299 18.84 18.64 22.50
N ARG A 300 19.13 17.93 21.40
CA ARG A 300 19.36 18.53 20.07
C ARG A 300 18.09 19.17 19.50
N LEU A 301 16.95 18.49 19.59
CA LEU A 301 15.67 19.04 19.10
C LEU A 301 15.20 20.23 19.95
N ALA A 302 15.37 20.17 21.27
CA ALA A 302 15.05 21.29 22.16
C ALA A 302 15.95 22.52 21.89
N GLN A 303 17.19 22.34 21.43
CA GLN A 303 18.03 23.47 20.98
C GLN A 303 17.51 24.10 19.68
N CYS A 304 17.04 23.29 18.74
CA CYS A 304 16.50 23.78 17.46
C CYS A 304 15.12 24.42 17.60
N PHE A 305 14.24 23.87 18.46
CA PHE A 305 12.87 24.33 18.66
C PHE A 305 12.48 24.39 20.14
N PRO A 306 13.06 25.31 20.92
CA PRO A 306 12.92 25.36 22.38
C PRO A 306 11.49 25.58 22.88
N GLN A 307 10.60 26.11 22.04
CA GLN A 307 9.19 26.35 22.39
C GLN A 307 8.22 25.26 21.90
N LYS A 308 8.68 24.30 21.09
CA LYS A 308 7.80 23.27 20.48
C LYS A 308 7.93 21.89 21.13
N PHE A 309 9.05 21.63 21.81
CA PHE A 309 9.34 20.32 22.37
C PHE A 309 9.27 20.36 23.91
N HIS A 310 8.32 19.61 24.46
CA HIS A 310 8.23 19.31 25.89
C HIS A 310 9.13 18.12 26.27
N ALA A 311 9.20 17.77 27.55
CA ALA A 311 9.95 16.58 27.97
C ALA A 311 9.40 15.31 27.28
N PRO A 312 10.27 14.38 26.84
CA PRO A 312 9.82 13.14 26.23
C PRO A 312 9.09 12.27 27.25
N LEU A 313 8.07 11.55 26.77
CA LEU A 313 7.38 10.51 27.52
C LEU A 313 8.31 9.30 27.66
N LEU A 314 8.61 8.95 28.92
CA LEU A 314 9.56 7.90 29.28
C LEU A 314 8.82 6.60 29.56
N TYR A 315 9.29 5.51 28.94
CA TYR A 315 8.74 4.18 29.15
C TYR A 315 9.84 3.13 29.30
N GLN A 316 9.59 2.07 30.07
CA GLN A 316 10.53 0.98 30.29
C GLN A 316 10.20 -0.26 29.45
N ASN A 317 8.93 -0.47 29.16
CA ASN A 317 8.42 -1.66 28.47
C ASN A 317 7.16 -1.35 27.64
N SER A 318 6.72 -2.34 26.87
CA SER A 318 5.58 -2.29 25.97
C SER A 318 4.25 -1.93 26.64
N MET A 319 4.01 -2.42 27.85
CA MET A 319 2.76 -2.18 28.58
C MET A 319 2.69 -0.72 29.04
N GLU A 320 3.79 -0.20 29.57
CA GLU A 320 3.91 1.20 29.98
C GLU A 320 3.77 2.14 28.78
N LEU A 321 4.46 1.84 27.67
CA LEU A 321 4.34 2.60 26.43
C LEU A 321 2.89 2.67 25.95
N ARG A 322 2.19 1.53 25.93
CA ARG A 322 0.78 1.50 25.52
C ARG A 322 -0.08 2.35 26.43
N LEU A 323 0.02 2.15 27.75
CA LEU A 323 -0.82 2.86 28.72
C LEU A 323 -0.62 4.38 28.60
N GLN A 324 0.63 4.83 28.65
CA GLN A 324 0.96 6.25 28.63
C GLN A 324 0.63 6.90 27.28
N PHE A 325 0.92 6.23 26.15
CA PHE A 325 0.57 6.74 24.83
C PHE A 325 -0.95 6.89 24.66
N ASP A 326 -1.71 5.94 25.18
CA ASP A 326 -3.17 5.93 25.13
C ASP A 326 -3.81 7.03 25.98
N THR A 327 -3.20 7.38 27.12
CA THR A 327 -3.74 8.37 28.06
C THR A 327 -3.21 9.80 27.85
N GLU A 328 -1.97 9.95 27.40
CA GLU A 328 -1.27 11.24 27.36
C GLU A 328 -1.08 11.80 25.95
N ILE A 329 -1.15 10.94 24.92
CA ILE A 329 -0.78 11.31 23.54
C ILE A 329 -1.97 11.21 22.59
N LEU A 330 -2.70 10.10 22.61
CA LEU A 330 -3.90 9.96 21.79
C LEU A 330 -5.05 10.77 22.41
N PRO A 331 -5.63 11.74 21.69
CA PRO A 331 -6.82 12.44 22.15
C PRO A 331 -7.94 11.44 22.45
N LEU A 332 -8.80 11.75 23.43
CA LEU A 332 -10.08 11.06 23.56
C LEU A 332 -10.84 11.25 22.23
N PRO A 333 -11.38 10.17 21.63
CA PRO A 333 -12.19 10.34 20.43
C PRO A 333 -13.35 11.26 20.77
N ASP A 334 -13.50 12.36 20.03
CA ASP A 334 -14.70 13.19 20.11
C ASP A 334 -15.91 12.29 19.86
N GLU A 335 -16.92 12.33 20.75
CA GLU A 335 -18.15 11.51 20.70
C GLU A 335 -19.04 11.78 19.46
N ALA A 336 -18.53 12.43 18.41
CA ALA A 336 -19.30 12.94 17.27
C ALA A 336 -19.38 12.00 16.05
N ASP A 337 -18.72 10.84 16.06
CA ASP A 337 -18.61 9.99 14.85
C ASP A 337 -19.71 8.92 14.65
N ASP A 338 -20.71 8.84 15.52
CA ASP A 338 -21.83 7.90 15.32
C ASP A 338 -22.82 8.34 14.22
N ILE A 339 -22.57 9.47 13.53
CA ILE A 339 -23.51 10.03 12.54
C ILE A 339 -23.21 9.58 11.09
N GLU A 340 -22.01 9.09 10.75
CA GLU A 340 -21.66 8.78 9.34
C GLU A 340 -21.95 7.33 8.88
N LYS A 341 -22.72 6.53 9.64
CA LYS A 341 -23.13 5.19 9.17
C LYS A 341 -24.26 5.16 8.13
N GLU A 342 -24.83 6.30 7.72
CA GLU A 342 -26.00 6.32 6.83
C GLU A 342 -25.91 7.17 5.54
N GLN A 343 -24.76 7.76 5.18
CA GLN A 343 -24.69 8.58 3.96
C GLN A 343 -23.53 8.24 3.02
N THR A 344 -23.46 6.97 2.57
CA THR A 344 -22.90 6.70 1.23
C THR A 344 -24.01 6.96 0.20
N SER A 345 -24.29 8.25 -0.04
CA SER A 345 -25.07 8.71 -1.19
C SER A 345 -24.20 8.56 -2.44
N GLU A 346 -24.72 7.84 -3.42
CA GLU A 346 -24.17 7.65 -4.76
C GLU A 346 -23.76 8.99 -5.38
N PHE A 347 -22.45 9.27 -5.44
CA PHE A 347 -21.90 10.22 -6.40
C PHE A 347 -21.31 9.40 -7.55
N GLU A 348 -22.15 9.15 -8.57
CA GLU A 348 -21.67 8.89 -9.93
C GLU A 348 -21.41 10.24 -10.60
N PRO A 349 -20.16 10.62 -10.91
CA PRO A 349 -19.93 11.64 -11.91
C PRO A 349 -20.17 11.02 -13.28
N ALA A 350 -20.99 11.68 -14.08
CA ALA A 350 -21.10 11.37 -15.50
C ALA A 350 -19.70 11.47 -16.14
N LEU A 351 -19.20 10.34 -16.66
CA LEU A 351 -18.00 10.32 -17.50
C LEU A 351 -18.37 10.85 -18.90
N PRO A 352 -17.47 11.57 -19.58
CA PRO A 352 -17.70 12.00 -20.95
C PRO A 352 -17.74 10.78 -21.89
N VAL A 353 -18.71 10.82 -22.80
CA VAL A 353 -19.10 9.80 -23.79
C VAL A 353 -17.94 9.33 -24.65
#